data_AF-A0A0X1KZG8-F1
#
_entry.id   AF-A0A0X1KZG8-F1
#
_cell.length_a   1.000
_cell.length_b   1.000
_cell.length_c   1.000
_cell.angle_alpha   90.00
_cell.angle_beta   90.00
_cell.angle_gamma   90.00
#
_symmetry.space_group_name_H-M   'P 1'
#
loop_
_entity.id
_entity.type
_entity.pdbx_description
1 polymer ?
#
loop_
_entity_poly.entity_id
_entity_poly.type
_entity_poly.pdbx_seq_one_letter_code
_entity_poly.pdbx_strand_id
1 'polypeptide(L)'
;MEKRRRQKYSLLEPIVVQSGNQYQNAASVLASTDGNLWVACINASLAIEIYLKSFLITEHQVQGYSRFMGTVHKSHDLAKLFKKLHPQKQSVLLEAVKHVAPGIDLVAELTKYRNVFTNARYTFEPNNVPSMGSDLINLASVLRRAVIHIINVHYPVIKPIGLEKAVNEILSTRQT
;
A
#
# COMPACT_ATOMS: atom_id res chain seq x y z
N MET A 1 30.14 -25.39 5.93
CA MET A 1 30.11 -24.04 5.32
C MET A 1 28.67 -23.65 5.04
N GLU A 2 28.09 -22.88 5.94
CA GLU A 2 26.70 -22.44 5.88
C GLU A 2 26.56 -21.36 4.80
N LYS A 3 25.84 -21.65 3.73
CA LYS A 3 25.48 -20.65 2.71
C LYS A 3 24.57 -19.62 3.39
N ARG A 4 25.14 -18.53 3.89
CA ARG A 4 24.40 -17.31 4.24
C ARG A 4 23.68 -16.85 2.97
N ARG A 5 22.43 -17.29 2.77
CA ARG A 5 21.52 -16.70 1.80
C ARG A 5 21.46 -15.23 2.16
N ARG A 6 22.09 -14.37 1.35
CA ARG A 6 21.92 -12.92 1.45
C ARG A 6 20.42 -12.67 1.43
N GLN A 7 19.88 -12.24 2.57
CA GLN A 7 18.48 -11.86 2.67
C GLN A 7 18.27 -10.77 1.63
N LYS A 8 17.49 -11.07 0.59
CA LYS A 8 17.17 -10.12 -0.47
C LYS A 8 16.33 -9.03 0.21
N TYR A 9 16.96 -7.92 0.57
CA TYR A 9 16.28 -6.81 1.24
C TYR A 9 15.24 -6.24 0.28
N SER A 10 14.00 -6.66 0.48
CA SER A 10 12.84 -6.10 -0.21
C SER A 10 12.53 -4.73 0.42
N LEU A 11 12.42 -3.69 -0.42
CA LEU A 11 11.95 -2.37 -0.03
C LEU A 11 10.52 -2.45 0.52
N LEU A 12 9.63 -3.15 -0.19
CA LEU A 12 8.25 -3.42 0.24
C LEU A 12 7.74 -4.74 -0.37
N GLU A 13 6.70 -5.33 0.21
CA GLU A 13 6.09 -6.57 -0.29
C GLU A 13 4.91 -6.31 -1.24
N PRO A 14 5.02 -6.66 -2.55
CA PRO A 14 4.00 -6.34 -3.55
C PRO A 14 2.63 -6.98 -3.28
N ILE A 15 2.61 -8.17 -2.70
CA ILE A 15 1.36 -8.87 -2.37
C ILE A 15 0.58 -8.15 -1.26
N VAL A 16 1.28 -7.49 -0.32
CA VAL A 16 0.63 -6.66 0.70
C VAL A 16 0.07 -5.39 0.07
N VAL A 17 0.78 -4.80 -0.90
CA VAL A 17 0.28 -3.66 -1.69
C VAL A 17 -0.99 -4.02 -2.45
N GLN A 18 -1.10 -5.24 -2.99
CA GLN A 18 -2.32 -5.70 -3.64
C GLN A 18 -3.52 -5.70 -2.70
N SER A 19 -3.35 -6.09 -1.43
CA SER A 19 -4.40 -5.98 -0.42
C SER A 19 -4.81 -4.53 -0.18
N GLY A 20 -3.84 -3.61 -0.06
CA GLY A 20 -4.13 -2.17 0.05
C GLY A 20 -4.92 -1.63 -1.14
N ASN A 21 -4.63 -2.09 -2.35
CA ASN A 21 -5.36 -1.72 -3.56
C ASN A 21 -6.84 -2.14 -3.53
N GLN A 22 -7.16 -3.28 -2.92
CA GLN A 22 -8.55 -3.72 -2.77
C GLN A 22 -9.34 -2.75 -1.89
N TYR A 23 -8.77 -2.35 -0.74
CA TYR A 23 -9.40 -1.36 0.14
C TYR A 23 -9.49 0.03 -0.49
N GLN A 24 -8.48 0.45 -1.26
CA GLN A 24 -8.54 1.72 -1.99
C GLN A 24 -9.60 1.72 -3.09
N ASN A 25 -9.75 0.60 -3.81
CA ASN A 25 -10.83 0.45 -4.79
C ASN A 25 -12.20 0.53 -4.10
N ALA A 26 -12.38 -0.18 -2.99
CA ALA A 26 -13.61 -0.13 -2.20
C ALA A 26 -13.90 1.30 -1.70
N ALA A 27 -12.89 2.01 -1.19
CA ALA A 27 -13.02 3.41 -0.80
C ALA A 27 -13.51 4.29 -1.95
N SER A 28 -12.98 4.10 -3.15
CA SER A 28 -13.34 4.90 -4.33
C SER A 28 -14.79 4.66 -4.78
N VAL A 29 -15.23 3.39 -4.77
CA VAL A 29 -16.62 3.02 -5.09
C VAL A 29 -17.59 3.58 -4.05
N LEU A 30 -17.27 3.41 -2.76
CA LEU A 30 -18.10 3.91 -1.66
C LEU A 30 -18.19 5.43 -1.64
N ALA A 31 -17.10 6.13 -1.96
CA ALA A 31 -17.08 7.59 -2.03
C ALA A 31 -18.00 8.16 -3.13
N SER A 32 -18.26 7.37 -4.17
CA SER A 32 -19.16 7.72 -5.27
C SER A 32 -20.61 7.34 -5.00
N THR A 33 -20.89 6.75 -3.83
CA THR A 33 -22.23 6.31 -3.43
C THR A 33 -22.76 7.19 -2.31
N ASP A 34 -23.95 7.75 -2.49
CA ASP A 34 -24.57 8.64 -1.50
C ASP A 34 -24.69 7.95 -0.13
N GLY A 35 -24.38 8.70 0.93
CA GLY A 35 -24.43 8.22 2.31
C GLY A 35 -23.24 7.37 2.77
N ASN A 36 -22.33 6.96 1.87
CA ASN A 36 -21.24 6.03 2.19
C ASN A 36 -19.87 6.69 2.42
N LEU A 37 -19.78 8.03 2.42
CA LEU A 37 -18.52 8.76 2.57
C LEU A 37 -17.73 8.34 3.82
N TRP A 38 -18.41 8.14 4.95
CA TRP A 38 -17.74 7.76 6.19
C TRP A 38 -17.05 6.38 6.06
N VAL A 39 -17.75 5.41 5.49
CA VAL A 39 -17.24 4.06 5.24
C VAL A 39 -16.13 4.09 4.19
N ALA A 40 -16.24 4.96 3.19
CA ALA A 40 -15.17 5.20 2.22
C ALA A 40 -13.89 5.69 2.88
N CYS A 41 -13.98 6.66 3.79
CA CYS A 41 -12.84 7.17 4.57
C CYS A 41 -12.22 6.09 5.47
N ILE A 42 -13.02 5.22 6.10
CA ILE A 42 -12.48 4.08 6.87
C ILE A 42 -11.66 3.16 5.95
N ASN A 43 -12.20 2.79 4.78
CA ASN A 43 -11.49 1.95 3.81
C ASN A 43 -10.20 2.62 3.29
N ALA A 44 -10.24 3.93 3.03
CA ALA A 44 -9.06 4.70 2.63
C ALA A 44 -7.98 4.70 3.73
N SER A 45 -8.36 4.90 4.99
CA SER A 45 -7.43 4.86 6.13
C SER A 45 -6.78 3.48 6.30
N LEU A 46 -7.55 2.41 6.09
CA LEU A 46 -7.04 1.04 6.13
C LEU A 46 -6.10 0.75 4.95
N ALA A 47 -6.40 1.24 3.74
CA ALA A 47 -5.50 1.14 2.60
C ALA A 47 -4.14 1.81 2.90
N ILE A 48 -4.14 3.01 3.46
CA ILE A 48 -2.92 3.72 3.90
C ILE A 48 -2.13 2.89 4.90
N GLU A 49 -2.80 2.33 5.92
CA GLU A 49 -2.16 1.46 6.92
C GLU A 49 -1.48 0.26 6.25
N ILE A 50 -2.16 -0.40 5.32
CA ILE A 50 -1.64 -1.58 4.60
C ILE A 50 -0.44 -1.19 3.72
N TYR A 51 -0.50 -0.05 3.03
CA TYR A 51 0.63 0.46 2.23
C TYR A 51 1.86 0.70 3.10
N LEU A 52 1.72 1.32 4.28
CA LEU A 52 2.84 1.51 5.21
C LEU A 52 3.37 0.17 5.74
N LYS A 53 2.48 -0.76 6.08
CA LYS A 53 2.87 -2.09 6.56
C LYS A 53 3.59 -2.93 5.51
N SER A 54 3.34 -2.69 4.21
CA SER A 54 4.05 -3.39 3.13
C SER A 54 5.58 -3.19 3.19
N PHE A 55 6.05 -2.07 3.74
CA PHE A 55 7.48 -1.80 3.95
C PHE A 55 8.07 -2.44 5.20
N LEU A 56 7.24 -2.77 6.18
CA LEU A 56 7.67 -3.27 7.49
C LEU A 56 7.72 -4.79 7.54
N ILE A 57 6.91 -5.45 6.72
CA ILE A 57 6.67 -6.88 6.85
C ILE A 57 7.93 -7.69 6.57
N THR A 58 8.09 -8.78 7.32
CA THR A 58 9.18 -9.74 7.15
C THR A 58 8.58 -11.10 6.81
N GLU A 59 9.08 -11.73 5.76
CA GLU A 59 8.68 -13.08 5.38
C GLU A 59 9.11 -14.08 6.48
N HIS A 60 8.19 -14.95 6.89
CA HIS A 60 8.46 -16.01 7.86
C HIS A 60 8.05 -17.36 7.26
N GLN A 61 8.93 -18.35 7.35
CA GLN A 61 8.60 -19.71 6.95
C GLN A 61 7.81 -20.37 8.08
N VAL A 62 6.55 -20.76 7.81
CA VAL A 62 5.73 -21.52 8.76
C VAL A 62 5.28 -22.80 8.08
N GLN A 63 5.72 -23.95 8.59
CA GLN A 63 5.28 -25.28 8.12
C GLN A 63 5.41 -25.49 6.60
N GLY A 64 6.51 -25.03 6.00
CA GLY A 64 6.77 -25.20 4.56
C GLY A 64 6.10 -24.19 3.63
N TYR A 65 5.36 -23.22 4.16
CA TYR A 65 4.81 -22.09 3.40
C TYR A 65 5.34 -20.75 3.91
N SER A 66 5.65 -19.85 2.99
CA SER A 66 5.92 -18.44 3.32
C SER A 66 4.62 -17.80 3.82
N ARG A 67 4.55 -17.49 5.12
CA ARG A 67 3.57 -16.55 5.65
C ARG A 67 4.28 -15.24 5.93
N PHE A 68 3.64 -14.14 5.59
CA PHE A 68 4.08 -12.87 6.11
C PHE A 68 3.73 -12.83 7.59
N MET A 69 4.74 -12.88 8.46
CA MET A 69 4.53 -12.45 9.84
C MET A 69 4.24 -10.96 9.72
N GLY A 70 2.96 -10.61 9.79
CA GLY A 70 2.53 -9.25 10.06
C GLY A 70 3.42 -8.79 11.19
N THR A 71 4.20 -7.75 10.92
CA THR A 71 5.21 -7.26 11.84
C THR A 71 4.76 -7.34 13.28
N VAL A 72 5.71 -7.58 14.18
CA VAL A 72 5.63 -7.42 15.65
C VAL A 72 5.04 -6.04 16.07
N HIS A 73 4.69 -5.19 15.13
CA HIS A 73 4.15 -3.85 15.28
C HIS A 73 2.61 -3.85 15.16
N LYS A 74 1.94 -4.06 16.30
CA LYS A 74 0.49 -3.88 16.48
C LYS A 74 0.02 -2.41 16.44
N SER A 75 0.76 -1.53 15.76
CA SER A 75 0.43 -0.11 15.71
C SER A 75 -0.53 0.16 14.56
N HIS A 76 -1.65 0.82 14.87
CA HIS A 76 -2.58 1.37 13.88
C HIS A 76 -2.33 2.86 13.61
N ASP A 77 -1.48 3.50 14.43
CA ASP A 77 -1.10 4.90 14.27
C ASP A 77 -0.22 5.07 13.03
N LEU A 78 -0.74 5.76 12.00
CA LEU A 78 -0.08 5.93 10.70
C LEU A 78 1.25 6.69 10.80
N ALA A 79 1.32 7.73 11.62
CA ALA A 79 2.54 8.50 11.83
C ALA A 79 3.61 7.64 12.52
N LYS A 80 3.23 6.81 13.50
CA LYS A 80 4.14 5.86 14.15
C LYS A 80 4.57 4.75 13.19
N LEU A 81 3.70 4.28 12.30
CA LEU A 81 4.07 3.29 11.28
C LEU A 81 5.13 3.85 10.33
N PHE A 82 4.94 5.08 9.83
CA PHE A 82 5.94 5.74 8.98
C PHE A 82 7.28 5.93 9.69
N LYS A 83 7.27 6.40 10.95
CA LYS A 83 8.50 6.58 11.75
C LYS A 83 9.28 5.27 11.99
N LYS A 84 8.60 4.13 11.95
CA LYS A 84 9.23 2.80 12.11
C LYS A 84 9.92 2.29 10.85
N LEU A 85 9.62 2.87 9.68
CA LEU A 85 10.31 2.50 8.46
C LEU A 85 11.81 2.79 8.60
N HIS A 86 12.66 1.92 8.06
CA HIS A 86 14.09 2.21 7.93
C HIS A 86 14.28 3.54 7.17
N PRO A 87 15.25 4.41 7.52
CA PRO A 87 15.41 5.73 6.89
C PRO A 87 15.45 5.69 5.35
N GLN A 88 16.10 4.68 4.78
CA GLN A 88 16.10 4.48 3.32
C GLN A 88 14.70 4.24 2.74
N LYS A 89 13.86 3.45 3.43
CA LYS A 89 12.47 3.19 3.01
C LYS A 89 11.60 4.45 3.15
N GLN A 90 11.85 5.28 4.17
CA GLN A 90 11.22 6.58 4.30
C GLN A 90 11.57 7.49 3.12
N SER A 91 12.87 7.60 2.79
CA SER A 91 13.34 8.42 1.65
C SER A 91 12.68 7.98 0.34
N VAL A 92 12.72 6.68 0.04
CA VAL A 92 12.11 6.12 -1.17
C VAL A 92 10.60 6.43 -1.24
N LEU A 93 9.88 6.30 -0.13
CA LEU A 93 8.45 6.63 -0.11
C LEU A 93 8.20 8.13 -0.28
N LEU A 94 8.97 8.99 0.39
CA LEU A 94 8.85 10.44 0.27
C LEU A 94 9.18 10.94 -1.15
N GLU A 95 10.23 10.40 -1.76
CA GLU A 95 10.61 10.70 -3.14
C GLU A 95 9.52 10.25 -4.12
N ALA A 96 8.98 9.04 -3.93
CA ALA A 96 7.88 8.54 -4.76
C ALA A 96 6.60 9.39 -4.61
N VAL A 97 6.25 9.82 -3.39
CA VAL A 97 5.12 10.74 -3.16
C VAL A 97 5.38 12.09 -3.82
N LYS A 98 6.56 12.68 -3.63
CA LYS A 98 6.95 13.92 -4.29
C LYS A 98 6.88 13.82 -5.81
N HIS A 99 7.24 12.67 -6.38
CA HIS A 99 7.15 12.43 -7.81
C HIS A 99 5.69 12.39 -8.31
N VAL A 100 4.80 11.67 -7.62
CA VAL A 100 3.41 11.50 -8.09
C VAL A 100 2.46 12.62 -7.66
N ALA A 101 2.80 13.36 -6.60
CA ALA A 101 2.01 14.45 -6.02
C ALA A 101 2.92 15.47 -5.29
N PRO A 102 3.61 16.38 -6.02
CA PRO A 102 4.62 17.29 -5.46
C PRO A 102 4.14 18.24 -4.35
N GLY A 103 2.84 18.49 -4.24
CA GLY A 103 2.24 19.40 -3.25
C GLY A 103 1.83 18.75 -1.94
N ILE A 104 1.99 17.44 -1.77
CA ILE A 104 1.57 16.74 -0.55
C ILE A 104 2.73 16.62 0.43
N ASP A 105 2.55 17.14 1.64
CA ASP A 105 3.38 16.80 2.80
C ASP A 105 2.87 15.50 3.43
N LEU A 106 3.48 14.38 3.03
CA LEU A 106 3.11 13.06 3.53
C LEU A 106 3.17 12.98 5.06
N VAL A 107 4.17 13.58 5.70
CA VAL A 107 4.38 13.44 7.15
C VAL A 107 3.28 14.20 7.91
N ALA A 108 2.94 15.39 7.44
CA ALA A 108 1.82 16.17 7.99
C ALA A 108 0.49 15.42 7.82
N GLU A 109 0.22 14.89 6.62
CA GLU A 109 -1.02 14.16 6.33
C GLU A 109 -1.16 12.87 7.16
N LEU A 110 -0.09 12.09 7.29
CA LEU A 110 -0.11 10.89 8.15
C LEU A 110 -0.29 11.26 9.64
N THR A 111 0.19 12.43 10.06
CA THR A 111 -0.02 12.94 11.42
C THR A 111 -1.47 13.37 11.64
N LYS A 112 -2.07 14.08 10.67
CA LYS A 112 -3.47 14.49 10.65
C LYS A 112 -4.39 13.28 10.77
N TYR A 113 -4.17 12.23 9.97
CA TYR A 113 -5.06 11.06 9.89
C TYR A 113 -4.65 9.87 10.75
N ARG A 114 -3.70 10.05 11.67
CA ARG A 114 -3.00 8.97 12.38
C ARG A 114 -3.88 7.86 12.97
N ASN A 115 -5.06 8.18 13.49
CA ASN A 115 -5.93 7.22 14.19
C ASN A 115 -7.33 7.11 13.58
N VAL A 116 -7.54 7.56 12.33
CA VAL A 116 -8.88 7.53 11.70
C VAL A 116 -9.41 6.10 11.65
N PHE A 117 -8.60 5.14 11.22
CA PHE A 117 -9.05 3.74 11.12
C PHE A 117 -9.54 3.18 12.47
N THR A 118 -8.88 3.50 13.58
CA THR A 118 -9.30 2.97 14.89
C THR A 118 -10.47 3.73 15.48
N ASN A 119 -10.48 5.06 15.30
CA ASN A 119 -11.40 5.97 15.98
C ASN A 119 -12.70 6.21 15.21
N ALA A 120 -12.77 5.92 13.91
CA ALA A 120 -13.95 6.22 13.10
C ALA A 120 -14.92 5.04 12.94
N ARG A 121 -14.60 3.84 13.44
CA ARG A 121 -15.36 2.61 13.10
C ARG A 121 -16.80 2.60 13.61
N TYR A 122 -17.02 3.19 14.76
CA TYR A 122 -18.32 3.16 15.44
C TYR A 122 -18.92 4.55 15.43
N THR A 123 -19.75 4.84 14.42
CA THR A 123 -20.37 6.16 14.23
C THR A 123 -21.32 6.57 15.35
N PHE A 124 -21.80 5.61 16.15
CA PHE A 124 -22.62 5.83 17.33
C PHE A 124 -21.81 6.18 18.60
N GLU A 125 -20.48 6.01 18.57
CA GLU A 125 -19.59 6.41 19.67
C GLU A 125 -19.04 7.83 19.44
N PRO A 126 -18.67 8.56 20.51
CA PRO A 126 -17.94 9.81 20.38
C PRO A 126 -16.61 9.59 19.65
N ASN A 127 -16.53 10.03 18.39
CA ASN A 127 -15.35 9.83 17.55
C ASN A 127 -14.44 11.06 17.61
N ASN A 128 -13.18 10.86 17.99
CA ASN A 128 -12.14 11.88 17.91
C ASN A 128 -11.36 11.75 16.59
N VAL A 129 -11.96 12.26 15.52
CA VAL A 129 -11.34 12.33 14.18
C VAL A 129 -11.40 13.76 13.64
N PRO A 130 -10.30 14.28 13.07
CA PRO A 130 -10.22 15.71 12.71
C PRO A 130 -11.05 16.05 11.47
N SER A 131 -11.12 15.16 10.48
CA SER A 131 -11.98 15.34 9.30
C SER A 131 -12.23 14.00 8.61
N MET A 132 -13.44 13.83 8.06
CA MET A 132 -13.80 12.71 7.18
C MET A 132 -14.23 13.30 5.84
N GLY A 133 -13.46 13.06 4.78
CA GLY A 133 -13.70 13.67 3.48
C GLY A 133 -12.80 13.14 2.37
N SER A 134 -12.94 13.76 1.19
CA SER A 134 -12.22 13.42 -0.03
C SER A 134 -10.70 13.49 0.12
N ASP A 135 -10.18 14.38 0.97
CA ASP A 135 -8.74 14.51 1.23
C ASP A 135 -8.08 13.20 1.67
N LEU A 136 -8.72 12.45 2.57
CA LEU A 136 -8.20 11.17 3.05
C LEU A 136 -8.24 10.10 1.95
N ILE A 137 -9.30 10.10 1.15
CA ILE A 137 -9.44 9.17 0.01
C ILE A 137 -8.40 9.49 -1.07
N ASN A 138 -8.14 10.79 -1.30
CA ASN A 138 -7.12 11.27 -2.21
C ASN A 138 -5.71 10.91 -1.71
N LEU A 139 -5.43 11.10 -0.41
CA LEU A 139 -4.17 10.68 0.20
C LEU A 139 -3.90 9.19 -0.03
N ALA A 140 -4.90 8.34 0.20
CA ALA A 140 -4.78 6.91 -0.03
C ALA A 140 -4.53 6.57 -1.53
N SER A 141 -5.15 7.32 -2.45
CA SER A 141 -4.87 7.23 -3.89
C SER A 141 -3.43 7.65 -4.23
N VAL A 142 -2.91 8.69 -3.60
CA VAL A 142 -1.52 9.14 -3.77
C VAL A 142 -0.54 8.08 -3.27
N LEU A 143 -0.77 7.50 -2.08
CA LEU A 143 0.08 6.42 -1.59
C LEU A 143 0.05 5.21 -2.53
N ARG A 144 -1.13 4.83 -3.06
CA ARG A 144 -1.24 3.77 -4.08
C ARG A 144 -0.34 4.04 -5.28
N ARG A 145 -0.40 5.26 -5.83
CA ARG A 145 0.44 5.66 -6.98
C ARG A 145 1.93 5.62 -6.62
N ALA A 146 2.30 6.07 -5.42
CA ALA A 146 3.67 6.04 -4.95
C ALA A 146 4.21 4.61 -4.79
N VAL A 147 3.46 3.70 -4.16
CA VAL A 147 3.91 2.31 -3.99
C VAL A 147 3.96 1.56 -5.33
N ILE A 148 3.06 1.84 -6.27
CA ILE A 148 3.12 1.29 -7.63
C ILE A 148 4.37 1.80 -8.36
N HIS A 149 4.68 3.11 -8.23
CA HIS A 149 5.91 3.67 -8.79
C HIS A 149 7.15 2.97 -8.24
N ILE A 150 7.23 2.77 -6.92
CA ILE A 150 8.33 2.04 -6.27
C ILE A 150 8.42 0.60 -6.79
N ILE A 151 7.30 -0.11 -6.93
CA ILE A 151 7.27 -1.46 -7.48
C ILE A 151 7.85 -1.48 -8.90
N ASN A 152 7.40 -0.57 -9.76
CA ASN A 152 7.84 -0.51 -11.16
C ASN A 152 9.33 -0.19 -11.29
N VAL A 153 9.87 0.66 -10.42
CA VAL A 153 11.29 1.05 -10.45
C VAL A 153 12.19 -0.04 -9.87
N HIS A 154 11.79 -0.68 -8.76
CA HIS A 154 12.68 -1.58 -8.00
C HIS A 154 12.43 -3.07 -8.24
N TYR A 155 11.29 -3.43 -8.82
CA TYR A 155 10.90 -4.81 -9.08
C TYR A 155 10.37 -4.96 -10.52
N PRO A 156 11.19 -4.61 -11.54
CA PRO A 156 10.74 -4.66 -12.92
C PRO A 156 10.35 -6.08 -13.31
N VAL A 157 9.18 -6.23 -13.93
CA VAL A 157 8.76 -7.50 -14.53
C VAL A 157 9.64 -7.73 -15.77
N ILE A 158 10.56 -8.68 -15.68
CA ILE A 158 11.36 -9.09 -16.83
C ILE A 158 10.47 -9.96 -17.71
N LYS A 159 10.08 -9.43 -18.88
CA LYS A 159 9.39 -10.23 -19.90
C LYS A 159 10.33 -11.35 -20.38
N PRO A 160 9.89 -12.62 -20.41
CA PRO A 160 10.66 -13.69 -21.00
C PRO A 160 10.98 -13.38 -22.47
N ILE A 161 12.20 -13.70 -22.90
CA ILE A 161 12.61 -13.62 -24.30
C ILE A 161 11.67 -14.52 -25.11
N GLY A 162 11.01 -13.96 -26.12
CA GLY A 162 10.08 -14.69 -26.99
C GLY A 162 8.61 -14.68 -26.56
N LEU A 163 8.24 -14.05 -25.43
CA LEU A 163 6.83 -13.95 -25.02
C LEU A 163 5.96 -13.28 -26.10
N GLU A 164 6.45 -12.19 -26.70
CA GLU A 164 5.72 -11.49 -27.76
C GLU A 164 5.58 -12.34 -29.02
N LYS A 165 6.61 -13.13 -29.36
CA LYS A 165 6.55 -14.08 -30.47
C LYS A 165 5.48 -15.16 -30.22
N ALA A 166 5.48 -15.75 -29.02
CA ALA A 166 4.50 -16.77 -28.64
C ALA A 166 3.07 -16.23 -28.61
N VAL A 167 2.87 -15.00 -28.11
CA VAL A 167 1.55 -14.35 -28.12
C VAL A 167 1.08 -14.09 -29.55
N ASN A 168 1.95 -13.60 -30.42
CA ASN A 168 1.61 -13.31 -31.82
C ASN A 168 1.30 -14.59 -32.61
N GLU A 169 2.04 -15.67 -32.38
CA GLU A 169 1.77 -16.99 -32.99
C GLU A 169 0.36 -17.48 -32.61
N ILE A 170 -0.02 -17.40 -31.33
CA ILE A 170 -1.36 -17.80 -30.85
C ILE A 170 -2.47 -16.91 -31.40
N LEU A 171 -2.25 -15.59 -31.50
CA LEU A 171 -3.24 -14.67 -32.05
C LEU A 171 -3.47 -14.90 -33.55
N SER A 172 -2.40 -15.22 -34.28
CA SER A 172 -2.47 -15.52 -35.72
C SER A 172 -3.21 -16.83 -36.03
N THR A 173 -3.08 -17.84 -35.17
CA THR A 173 -3.79 -19.14 -35.31
C THR A 173 -5.27 -19.08 -34.93
N ARG A 174 -5.74 -18.01 -34.28
CA ARG A 174 -7.17 -17.83 -33.91
C ARG A 174 -7.97 -17.03 -34.93
N GLN A 175 -7.33 -16.49 -35.97
CA GLN A 175 -7.97 -15.70 -37.03
C GLN A 175 -8.23 -16.51 -38.31
N THR A 176 -7.87 -17.80 -38.31
CA THR A 176 -8.16 -18.81 -39.35
C THR A 176 -9.18 -19.80 -38.84
#